data_AF-A0A1D6JZ62-F1
#
_entry.id   AF-A0A1D6JZ62-F1
#
_cell.length_a   1.000
_cell.length_b   1.000
_cell.length_c   1.000
_cell.angle_alpha   90.00
_cell.angle_beta   90.00
_cell.angle_gamma   90.00
#
_symmetry.space_group_name_H-M   'P 1'
#
loop_
_entity.id
_entity.type
_entity.pdbx_description
1 polymer ?
#
loop_
_entity_poly.entity_id
_entity_poly.type
_entity_poly.pdbx_seq_one_letter_code
_entity_poly.pdbx_strand_id
1 'polypeptide(L)'
;MLSTKPPKEYLEAKGDTMKEKEIEARIKRGEREAAAWGVEVPDIQDEMQVADKDEDELLYRERGADGDDGKETKHVAAEYKHLITIKAGKPKGPLVDAIKNDPDKVRRLSLSEQELAKVAAHHGPNIVSFTHRNMLRIYPKGTRFNSSNYNPFLGWVHGAQMVAFNMQGYGRALWLMHGFYKANGGCGYVKKPDFLMQTCPDGKVFDSKADLPVKATLKVKVYMGEGWQKDFKQTHFDSYSPPDFYVKVGIAGVPLDSVMRKTKAVEDSWVPVWEEEFAFPLTVPEIAVLRVEVHEQDVNEDDFGGQTALPVAELRPGIRAVPLFDHKGLKFKSVKVLMSFEFA
;
A
#
# COMPACT_ATOMS: atom_id res chain seq x y z
N MET A 1 11.08 13.05 11.60
CA MET A 1 11.91 13.93 10.75
C MET A 1 12.55 13.10 9.66
N LEU A 2 12.41 13.55 8.41
CA LEU A 2 12.80 12.86 7.19
C LEU A 2 14.32 12.69 7.10
N SER A 3 14.76 11.49 6.74
CA SER A 3 16.13 11.22 6.28
C SER A 3 16.03 10.68 4.87
N THR A 4 16.35 11.52 3.90
CA THR A 4 16.62 11.11 2.52
C THR A 4 18.13 11.13 2.37
N LYS A 5 18.78 9.97 2.51
CA LYS A 5 20.13 9.83 1.95
C LYS A 5 20.00 10.02 0.43
N PRO A 6 20.75 10.93 -0.21
CA PRO A 6 20.86 10.91 -1.66
C PRO A 6 21.52 9.58 -2.09
N PRO A 7 21.14 9.01 -3.25
CA PRO A 7 21.76 7.80 -3.75
C PRO A 7 23.27 8.00 -3.92
N LYS A 8 24.08 7.06 -3.42
CA LYS A 8 25.45 6.90 -3.90
C LYS A 8 25.35 6.14 -5.21
N GLU A 9 25.83 6.73 -6.30
CA GLU A 9 26.09 6.02 -7.56
C GLU A 9 27.03 4.84 -7.25
N TYR A 10 26.52 3.62 -7.36
CA TYR A 10 27.37 2.43 -7.36
C TYR A 10 27.90 2.27 -8.77
N LEU A 11 29.21 2.49 -8.92
CA LEU A 11 29.97 2.13 -10.11
C LEU A 11 29.76 0.64 -10.43
N GLU A 12 29.45 0.37 -11.69
CA GLU A 12 29.24 -0.96 -12.26
C GLU A 12 30.40 -1.91 -11.91
N ALA A 13 30.08 -3.02 -11.23
CA ALA A 13 30.99 -4.15 -11.08
C ALA A 13 30.71 -5.16 -12.19
N LYS A 14 31.72 -5.44 -13.01
CA LYS A 14 31.70 -6.47 -14.07
C LYS A 14 31.73 -7.89 -13.49
N GLY A 15 30.85 -8.76 -14.00
CA GLY A 15 31.04 -10.22 -14.14
C GLY A 15 30.14 -11.11 -13.28
N ASP A 16 29.21 -11.89 -13.87
CA ASP A 16 29.46 -13.29 -14.32
C ASP A 16 28.23 -13.89 -15.07
N THR A 17 28.44 -14.36 -16.30
CA THR A 17 27.45 -14.39 -17.42
C THR A 17 26.65 -15.69 -17.63
N MET A 18 26.32 -16.49 -16.62
CA MET A 18 25.51 -17.71 -16.84
C MET A 18 24.24 -17.87 -15.99
N LYS A 19 24.12 -17.22 -14.83
CA LYS A 19 22.88 -17.29 -14.01
C LYS A 19 21.81 -16.26 -14.38
N GLU A 20 22.19 -15.20 -15.12
CA GLU A 20 21.25 -14.16 -15.53
C GLU A 20 20.26 -14.64 -16.60
N LYS A 21 20.69 -15.49 -17.53
CA LYS A 21 19.85 -15.92 -18.67
C LYS A 21 18.67 -16.83 -18.27
N GLU A 22 18.80 -17.61 -17.20
CA GLU A 22 17.69 -18.43 -16.67
C GLU A 22 16.70 -17.61 -15.85
N ILE A 23 17.18 -16.56 -15.16
CA ILE A 23 16.34 -15.63 -14.40
C ILE A 23 15.54 -14.74 -15.37
N GLU A 24 16.18 -14.28 -16.45
CA GLU A 24 15.58 -13.45 -17.50
C GLU A 24 14.46 -14.18 -18.27
N ALA A 25 14.58 -15.50 -18.47
CA ALA A 25 13.56 -16.32 -19.14
C ALA A 25 12.31 -16.60 -18.27
N ARG A 26 12.45 -16.60 -16.94
CA ARG A 26 11.35 -16.80 -16.00
C ARG A 26 10.61 -15.49 -15.70
N ILE A 27 11.33 -14.37 -15.79
CA ILE A 27 10.84 -13.00 -15.69
C ILE A 27 9.93 -12.63 -16.89
N LYS A 28 10.33 -12.98 -18.12
CA LYS A 28 9.57 -12.65 -19.36
C LYS A 28 8.14 -13.19 -19.46
N ARG A 29 7.74 -14.18 -18.64
CA ARG A 29 6.40 -14.80 -18.70
C ARG A 29 5.37 -14.15 -17.78
N GLY A 30 5.82 -13.43 -16.75
CA GLY A 30 4.98 -12.65 -15.82
C GLY A 30 5.07 -11.14 -15.99
N GLU A 31 5.96 -10.65 -16.87
CA GLU A 31 6.19 -9.21 -17.11
C GLU A 31 5.12 -8.52 -17.96
N ARG A 32 4.30 -9.26 -18.71
CA ARG A 32 3.44 -8.66 -19.75
C ARG A 32 2.17 -7.96 -19.24
N GLU A 33 1.83 -8.07 -17.96
CA GLU A 33 0.79 -7.26 -17.30
C GLU A 33 1.39 -6.23 -16.31
N ALA A 34 2.71 -6.26 -16.10
CA ALA A 34 3.37 -5.69 -14.91
C ALA A 34 4.30 -4.51 -15.21
N ALA A 35 4.63 -4.25 -16.48
CA ALA A 35 5.75 -3.39 -16.84
C ALA A 35 5.41 -1.88 -16.83
N ALA A 36 4.19 -1.48 -17.18
CA ALA A 36 3.90 -0.05 -17.41
C ALA A 36 3.46 0.71 -16.14
N TRP A 37 2.68 0.10 -15.25
CA TRP A 37 2.14 0.73 -14.02
C TRP A 37 2.33 -0.13 -12.74
N GLY A 38 3.17 -1.16 -12.83
CA GLY A 38 3.55 -2.06 -11.72
C GLY A 38 2.61 -3.25 -11.56
N VAL A 39 3.04 -4.25 -10.78
CA VAL A 39 2.26 -5.44 -10.45
C VAL A 39 1.02 -5.06 -9.62
N GLU A 40 -0.08 -5.79 -9.78
CA GLU A 40 -1.24 -5.70 -8.87
C GLU A 40 -0.77 -5.84 -7.41
N VAL A 41 -1.38 -5.09 -6.49
CA VAL A 41 -0.99 -5.19 -5.07
C VAL A 41 -1.46 -6.55 -4.57
N PRO A 42 -0.57 -7.45 -4.13
CA PRO A 42 -0.97 -8.77 -3.66
C PRO A 42 -1.90 -8.66 -2.46
N ASP A 43 -2.80 -9.63 -2.30
CA ASP A 43 -3.59 -9.71 -1.08
C ASP A 43 -2.67 -9.94 0.12
N ILE A 44 -2.94 -9.27 1.24
CA ILE A 44 -2.09 -9.40 2.43
C ILE A 44 -2.13 -10.82 2.99
N GLN A 45 -3.22 -11.57 2.81
CA GLN A 45 -3.28 -12.98 3.21
C GLN A 45 -2.30 -13.83 2.39
N ASP A 46 -2.17 -13.56 1.09
CA ASP A 46 -1.20 -14.25 0.24
C ASP A 46 0.23 -13.91 0.67
N GLU A 47 0.53 -12.64 0.95
CA GLU A 47 1.86 -12.24 1.46
C GLU A 47 2.20 -12.96 2.77
N MET A 48 1.23 -13.07 3.67
CA MET A 48 1.39 -13.74 4.97
C MET A 48 1.55 -15.25 4.81
N GLN A 49 0.79 -15.90 3.94
CA GLN A 49 0.92 -17.33 3.64
C GLN A 49 2.26 -17.66 2.99
N VAL A 50 2.74 -16.82 2.07
CA VAL A 50 4.07 -16.99 1.44
C VAL A 50 5.17 -16.85 2.48
N ALA A 51 5.08 -15.87 3.38
CA ALA A 51 6.07 -15.67 4.44
C ALA A 51 6.06 -16.78 5.51
N ASP A 52 4.91 -17.42 5.75
CA ASP A 52 4.78 -18.51 6.71
C ASP A 52 5.39 -19.83 6.22
N LYS A 53 5.38 -20.06 4.89
CA LYS A 53 5.99 -21.23 4.24
C LYS A 53 7.52 -21.20 4.21
N ASP A 54 8.14 -20.05 4.46
CA ASP A 54 9.60 -19.96 4.62
C ASP A 54 10.00 -20.58 5.98
N GLU A 55 10.55 -21.80 5.96
CA GLU A 55 10.92 -22.59 7.16
C GLU A 55 12.07 -22.00 8.00
N ASP A 56 12.70 -20.90 7.56
CA ASP A 56 13.72 -20.22 8.34
C ASP A 56 13.13 -19.72 9.68
N GLU A 57 13.62 -20.24 10.82
CA GLU A 57 13.33 -19.67 12.14
C GLU A 57 13.75 -18.19 12.16
N LEU A 58 12.77 -17.28 12.20
CA LEU A 58 13.05 -15.84 12.22
C LEU A 58 13.45 -15.39 13.62
N LEU A 59 14.73 -15.58 13.91
CA LEU A 59 15.43 -14.73 14.86
C LEU A 59 15.45 -13.31 14.30
N TYR A 60 15.27 -12.31 15.17
CA TYR A 60 15.48 -10.92 14.80
C TYR A 60 16.91 -10.75 14.25
N ARG A 61 17.05 -10.56 12.93
CA ARG A 61 18.37 -10.40 12.29
C ARG A 61 18.76 -8.93 12.35
N GLU A 62 19.73 -8.62 13.20
CA GLU A 62 20.33 -7.29 13.28
C GLU A 62 20.94 -6.90 11.92
N ARG A 63 20.23 -6.08 11.14
CA ARG A 63 20.78 -5.51 9.91
C ARG A 63 21.21 -4.08 10.20
N GLY A 64 22.53 -3.86 10.15
CA GLY A 64 23.25 -2.68 10.62
C GLY A 64 22.51 -1.35 10.42
N ALA A 65 22.02 -0.82 11.55
CA ALA A 65 21.95 0.61 11.80
C ALA A 65 22.81 0.84 13.04
N ASP A 66 23.85 1.64 12.88
CA ASP A 66 24.90 1.90 13.87
C ASP A 66 24.36 2.13 15.30
N GLY A 67 25.04 1.48 16.25
CA GLY A 67 25.19 1.97 17.62
C GLY A 67 24.32 1.32 18.69
N ASP A 68 24.92 1.09 19.85
CA ASP A 68 24.37 0.52 21.09
C ASP A 68 24.16 -1.01 21.05
N ASP A 69 25.27 -1.71 20.84
CA ASP A 69 25.61 -2.82 21.74
C ASP A 69 26.09 -2.18 23.04
N GLY A 70 25.81 -2.80 24.19
CA GLY A 70 26.38 -2.43 25.49
C GLY A 70 27.90 -2.62 25.59
N LYS A 71 28.63 -2.55 24.47
CA LYS A 71 30.07 -2.37 24.40
C LYS A 71 30.33 -0.89 24.17
N GLU A 72 31.00 -0.26 25.13
CA GLU A 72 31.55 1.09 25.05
C GLU A 72 32.26 1.33 23.70
N THR A 73 31.52 1.75 22.68
CA THR A 73 32.09 2.23 21.43
C THR A 73 32.23 3.74 21.61
N LYS A 74 33.43 4.14 22.04
CA LYS A 74 33.85 5.51 22.39
C LYS A 74 33.78 6.55 21.24
N HIS A 75 32.99 6.33 20.19
CA HIS A 75 33.05 7.15 18.97
C HIS A 75 31.73 7.68 18.41
N VAL A 76 30.59 7.46 19.06
CA VAL A 76 29.38 8.27 18.79
C VAL A 76 29.44 9.46 19.73
N ALA A 77 29.53 10.69 19.21
CA ALA A 77 29.53 11.88 20.05
C ALA A 77 28.30 11.84 20.98
N ALA A 78 28.55 11.75 22.29
CA ALA A 78 27.54 11.49 23.33
C ALA A 78 26.35 12.46 23.25
N GLU A 79 26.56 13.63 22.68
CA GLU A 79 25.57 14.68 22.44
C GLU A 79 24.39 14.21 21.58
N TYR A 80 24.61 13.45 20.50
CA TYR A 80 23.52 12.99 19.61
C TYR A 80 22.57 12.01 20.31
N LYS A 81 23.05 11.26 21.31
CA LYS A 81 22.21 10.33 22.09
C LYS A 81 21.14 11.07 22.88
N HIS A 82 21.41 12.31 23.30
CA HIS A 82 20.45 13.17 24.01
C HIS A 82 19.31 13.67 23.11
N LEU A 83 19.47 13.60 21.78
CA LEU A 83 18.40 13.95 20.81
C LEU A 83 17.39 12.81 20.60
N ILE A 84 17.68 11.60 21.07
CA ILE A 84 16.84 10.41 20.84
C ILE A 84 15.82 10.27 21.97
N THR A 85 14.60 10.75 21.74
CA THR A 85 13.50 10.62 22.70
C THR A 85 12.90 9.21 22.71
N ILE A 86 12.64 8.63 21.54
CA ILE A 86 12.09 7.26 21.40
C ILE A 86 13.20 6.34 20.90
N LYS A 87 13.67 5.45 21.77
CA LYS A 87 14.76 4.53 21.46
C LYS A 87 14.30 3.41 20.54
N ALA A 88 15.18 2.99 19.64
CA ALA A 88 14.97 1.79 18.86
C ALA A 88 15.03 0.57 19.79
N GLY A 89 14.00 -0.27 19.76
CA GLY A 89 14.03 -1.58 20.38
C GLY A 89 14.92 -2.51 19.57
N LYS A 90 15.87 -3.16 20.23
CA LYS A 90 16.68 -4.24 19.66
C LYS A 90 16.37 -5.55 20.40
N PRO A 91 15.23 -6.18 20.12
CA PRO A 91 14.90 -7.44 20.75
C PRO A 91 15.90 -8.51 20.30
N LYS A 92 16.37 -9.31 21.25
CA LYS A 92 17.20 -10.49 20.99
C LYS A 92 16.29 -11.72 21.13
N GLY A 93 16.41 -12.66 20.20
CA GLY A 93 15.62 -13.90 20.21
C GLY A 93 14.46 -13.92 19.22
N PRO A 94 13.40 -14.71 19.50
CA PRO A 94 12.24 -14.86 18.64
C PRO A 94 11.55 -13.55 18.31
N LEU A 95 11.09 -13.40 17.06
CA LEU A 95 10.43 -12.19 16.60
C LEU A 95 9.13 -11.87 17.38
N VAL A 96 8.45 -12.87 17.92
CA VAL A 96 7.26 -12.68 18.77
C VAL A 96 7.61 -11.96 20.08
N ASP A 97 8.82 -12.13 20.60
CA ASP A 97 9.27 -11.43 21.81
C ASP A 97 9.52 -9.94 21.52
N ALA A 98 9.81 -9.59 20.26
CA ALA A 98 9.97 -8.21 19.80
C ALA A 98 8.71 -7.36 19.95
N ILE A 99 7.53 -7.99 19.90
CA ILE A 99 6.23 -7.31 19.99
C ILE A 99 5.59 -7.39 21.37
N LYS A 100 6.27 -7.98 22.37
CA LYS A 100 5.82 -7.93 23.75
C LYS A 100 5.88 -6.50 24.29
N ASN A 101 4.81 -6.08 24.97
CA ASN A 101 4.72 -4.77 25.61
C ASN A 101 5.49 -4.75 26.93
N ASP A 102 6.31 -3.71 27.13
CA ASP A 102 6.85 -3.31 28.43
C ASP A 102 6.04 -2.08 28.87
N PRO A 103 5.20 -2.17 29.92
CA PRO A 103 4.29 -1.08 30.29
C PRO A 103 5.02 0.19 30.72
N ASP A 104 6.29 0.07 31.14
CA ASP A 104 7.11 1.16 31.67
C ASP A 104 8.04 1.78 30.61
N LYS A 105 8.06 1.23 29.39
CA LYS A 105 8.96 1.69 28.31
C LYS A 105 8.26 1.81 26.97
N VAL A 106 8.36 2.99 26.38
CA VAL A 106 8.02 3.23 24.97
C VAL A 106 9.25 2.99 24.10
N ARG A 107 9.09 2.20 23.04
CA ARG A 107 10.15 1.92 22.06
C ARG A 107 9.64 1.98 20.63
N ARG A 108 10.58 2.08 19.70
CA ARG A 108 10.34 1.93 18.25
C ARG A 108 10.89 0.59 17.76
N LEU A 109 10.05 -0.27 17.21
CA LEU A 109 10.48 -1.50 16.53
C LEU A 109 10.57 -1.24 15.01
N SER A 110 11.54 -1.85 14.33
CA SER A 110 11.63 -1.85 12.87
C SER A 110 11.65 -3.27 12.35
N LEU A 111 10.72 -3.60 11.46
CA LEU A 111 10.61 -4.91 10.82
C LEU A 111 10.62 -4.74 9.31
N SER A 112 11.23 -5.67 8.59
CA SER A 112 11.00 -5.80 7.16
C SER A 112 9.56 -6.28 6.90
N GLU A 113 9.06 -6.07 5.67
CA GLU A 113 7.76 -6.60 5.25
C GLU A 113 7.61 -8.11 5.51
N GLN A 114 8.68 -8.91 5.31
CA GLN A 114 8.63 -10.37 5.50
C GLN A 114 8.55 -10.75 6.97
N GLU A 115 9.34 -10.09 7.82
CA GLU A 115 9.30 -10.28 9.26
C GLU A 115 7.90 -9.94 9.81
N LEU A 116 7.33 -8.82 9.36
CA LEU A 116 5.97 -8.48 9.77
C LEU A 116 4.93 -9.48 9.25
N ALA A 117 5.00 -9.87 7.97
CA ALA A 117 4.08 -10.84 7.37
C ALA A 117 4.04 -12.16 8.14
N LYS A 118 5.22 -12.68 8.53
CA LYS A 118 5.32 -13.92 9.32
C LYS A 118 4.71 -13.77 10.71
N VAL A 119 4.96 -12.65 11.41
CA VAL A 119 4.38 -12.42 12.75
C VAL A 119 2.88 -12.18 12.66
N ALA A 120 2.43 -11.42 11.68
CA ALA A 120 1.02 -11.15 11.44
C ALA A 120 0.23 -12.44 11.14
N ALA A 121 0.88 -13.47 10.57
CA ALA A 121 0.24 -14.74 10.24
C ALA A 121 -0.43 -15.38 11.46
N HIS A 122 0.22 -15.31 12.63
CA HIS A 122 -0.23 -15.99 13.85
C HIS A 122 -0.48 -15.04 15.04
N HIS A 123 0.03 -13.81 14.99
CA HIS A 123 0.07 -12.89 16.14
C HIS A 123 -0.38 -11.45 15.80
N GLY A 124 -1.30 -11.29 14.83
CA GLY A 124 -1.88 -10.00 14.44
C GLY A 124 -2.33 -9.12 15.62
N PRO A 125 -3.19 -9.62 16.53
CA PRO A 125 -3.64 -8.85 17.70
C PRO A 125 -2.50 -8.41 18.63
N ASN A 126 -1.44 -9.19 18.75
CA ASN A 126 -0.28 -8.81 19.57
C ASN A 126 0.47 -7.63 18.94
N ILE A 127 0.54 -7.55 17.61
CA ILE A 127 1.11 -6.39 16.90
C ILE A 127 0.24 -5.16 17.14
N VAL A 128 -1.09 -5.27 17.00
CA VAL A 128 -2.02 -4.16 17.26
C VAL A 128 -1.83 -3.63 18.70
N SER A 129 -1.86 -4.53 19.68
CA SER A 129 -1.61 -4.21 21.10
C SER A 129 -0.25 -3.56 21.33
N PHE A 130 0.80 -3.98 20.62
CA PHE A 130 2.11 -3.33 20.66
C PHE A 130 2.02 -1.88 20.20
N THR A 131 1.33 -1.61 19.09
CA THR A 131 1.21 -0.26 18.50
C THR A 131 0.28 0.70 19.25
N HIS A 132 -0.39 0.25 20.33
CA HIS A 132 -1.16 1.14 21.21
C HIS A 132 -0.24 2.11 21.96
N ARG A 133 0.95 1.66 22.36
CA ARG A 133 1.93 2.47 23.12
C ARG A 133 3.26 2.65 22.40
N ASN A 134 3.60 1.75 21.49
CA ASN A 134 4.89 1.73 20.81
C ASN A 134 4.78 2.14 19.33
N MET A 135 5.92 2.48 18.74
CA MET A 135 6.01 2.82 17.33
C MET A 135 6.50 1.61 16.53
N LEU A 136 5.80 1.26 15.46
CA LEU A 136 6.23 0.22 14.53
C LEU A 136 6.58 0.83 13.16
N ARG A 137 7.81 0.59 12.73
CA ARG A 137 8.30 0.90 11.39
C ARG A 137 8.39 -0.36 10.56
N ILE A 138 7.88 -0.29 9.33
CA ILE A 138 7.96 -1.35 8.34
C ILE A 138 8.75 -0.82 7.16
N TYR A 139 9.56 -1.67 6.53
CA TYR A 139 10.34 -1.28 5.37
C TYR A 139 10.40 -2.40 4.33
N PRO A 140 10.60 -2.05 3.04
CA PRO A 140 10.72 -3.03 1.97
C PRO A 140 11.88 -4.01 2.23
N LYS A 141 11.70 -5.28 1.90
CA LYS A 141 12.78 -6.29 2.04
C LYS A 141 13.97 -5.95 1.13
N GLY A 142 15.17 -6.32 1.57
CA GLY A 142 16.42 -6.01 0.85
C GLY A 142 16.55 -6.67 -0.54
N THR A 143 15.75 -7.70 -0.85
CA THR A 143 15.75 -8.36 -2.16
C THR A 143 14.92 -7.64 -3.21
N ARG A 144 14.23 -6.54 -2.87
CA ARG A 144 13.55 -5.67 -3.84
C ARG A 144 14.55 -4.77 -4.56
N PHE A 145 15.45 -5.37 -5.34
CA PHE A 145 16.48 -4.66 -6.10
C PHE A 145 15.90 -3.70 -7.13
N ASN A 146 14.69 -4.00 -7.64
CA ASN A 146 13.94 -3.13 -8.55
C ASN A 146 13.20 -1.96 -7.83
N SER A 147 13.43 -1.76 -6.53
CA SER A 147 12.75 -0.74 -5.74
C SER A 147 11.22 -0.84 -5.72
N SER A 148 10.64 -2.02 -6.02
CA SER A 148 9.21 -2.26 -5.85
C SER A 148 8.75 -2.02 -4.40
N ASN A 149 7.44 -1.84 -4.22
CA ASN A 149 6.82 -1.65 -2.91
C ASN A 149 5.92 -2.85 -2.57
N TYR A 150 5.74 -3.10 -1.27
CA TYR A 150 4.81 -4.10 -0.71
C TYR A 150 3.42 -3.50 -0.52
N ASN A 151 2.45 -4.35 -0.17
CA ASN A 151 1.12 -3.88 0.19
C ASN A 151 1.14 -3.06 1.51
N PRO A 152 0.79 -1.76 1.50
CA PRO A 152 0.74 -0.94 2.73
C PRO A 152 -0.13 -1.53 3.85
N PHE A 153 -1.21 -2.22 3.47
CA PHE A 153 -2.20 -2.70 4.42
C PHE A 153 -1.63 -3.76 5.35
N LEU A 154 -0.56 -4.46 4.96
CA LEU A 154 0.19 -5.35 5.85
C LEU A 154 0.58 -4.62 7.15
N GLY A 155 0.93 -3.34 7.06
CA GLY A 155 1.22 -2.49 8.21
C GLY A 155 0.01 -1.80 8.81
N TRP A 156 -0.79 -1.13 7.99
CA TRP A 156 -1.86 -0.27 8.50
C TRP A 156 -2.95 -1.02 9.27
N VAL A 157 -3.36 -2.22 8.82
CA VAL A 157 -4.37 -3.03 9.53
C VAL A 157 -3.87 -3.53 10.88
N HIS A 158 -2.55 -3.58 11.08
CA HIS A 158 -1.91 -3.96 12.34
C HIS A 158 -1.47 -2.74 13.18
N GLY A 159 -1.88 -1.52 12.79
CA GLY A 159 -1.64 -0.29 13.55
C GLY A 159 -0.25 0.32 13.38
N ALA A 160 0.56 -0.15 12.42
CA ALA A 160 1.88 0.39 12.16
C ALA A 160 1.82 1.84 11.64
N GLN A 161 2.58 2.72 12.29
CA GLN A 161 2.54 4.15 12.02
C GLN A 161 3.57 4.58 10.96
N MET A 162 4.65 3.82 10.80
CA MET A 162 5.76 4.17 9.91
C MET A 162 5.94 3.12 8.82
N VAL A 163 4.99 3.07 7.89
CA VAL A 163 5.02 2.18 6.70
C VAL A 163 5.89 2.86 5.63
N ALA A 164 7.15 2.42 5.50
CA ALA A 164 8.12 3.06 4.60
C ALA A 164 7.99 2.54 3.17
N PHE A 165 8.11 3.44 2.20
CA PHE A 165 8.04 3.17 0.76
C PHE A 165 9.31 3.63 0.04
N ASN A 166 9.61 2.97 -1.06
CA ASN A 166 10.52 3.44 -2.11
C ASN A 166 9.80 4.51 -2.94
N MET A 167 9.99 5.78 -2.60
CA MET A 167 9.28 6.93 -3.19
C MET A 167 9.78 7.31 -4.60
N GLN A 168 10.93 6.79 -5.03
CA GLN A 168 11.51 7.01 -6.35
C GLN A 168 10.78 6.26 -7.47
N GLY A 169 9.97 5.25 -7.11
CA GLY A 169 9.22 4.44 -8.06
C GLY A 169 7.82 5.00 -8.35
N TYR A 170 7.03 4.18 -9.02
CA TYR A 170 5.60 4.41 -9.28
C TYR A 170 4.85 3.08 -9.14
N GLY A 171 3.52 3.15 -9.13
CA GLY A 171 2.64 1.99 -9.14
C GLY A 171 1.67 1.92 -7.97
N ARG A 172 0.86 0.87 -7.97
CA ARG A 172 -0.37 0.77 -7.14
C ARG A 172 -0.16 0.92 -5.64
N ALA A 173 0.93 0.40 -5.08
CA ALA A 173 1.25 0.58 -3.67
C ALA A 173 1.50 2.06 -3.30
N LEU A 174 2.16 2.83 -4.18
CA LEU A 174 2.32 4.27 -4.00
C LEU A 174 1.01 5.02 -4.25
N TRP A 175 0.17 4.56 -5.18
CA TRP A 175 -1.17 5.14 -5.39
C TRP A 175 -2.04 5.01 -4.15
N LEU A 176 -2.03 3.83 -3.49
CA LEU A 176 -2.69 3.60 -2.21
C LEU A 176 -2.14 4.51 -1.12
N MET A 177 -0.82 4.65 -1.01
CA MET A 177 -0.18 5.57 -0.07
C MET A 177 -0.61 7.02 -0.30
N HIS A 178 -0.51 7.52 -1.53
CA HIS A 178 -0.97 8.86 -1.87
C HIS A 178 -2.47 9.05 -1.58
N GLY A 179 -3.29 8.04 -1.89
CA GLY A 179 -4.72 8.05 -1.60
C GLY A 179 -5.03 8.11 -0.11
N PHE A 180 -4.46 7.20 0.69
CA PHE A 180 -4.66 7.11 2.13
C PHE A 180 -4.29 8.43 2.82
N TYR A 181 -3.15 9.02 2.46
CA TYR A 181 -2.67 10.28 3.06
C TYR A 181 -3.28 11.55 2.43
N LYS A 182 -4.25 11.46 1.50
CA LYS A 182 -5.11 12.61 1.19
C LYS A 182 -5.98 12.99 2.39
N ALA A 183 -6.24 12.03 3.28
CA ALA A 183 -6.93 12.24 4.53
C ALA A 183 -6.26 13.31 5.40
N ASN A 184 -7.03 13.91 6.30
CA ASN A 184 -6.57 14.93 7.24
C ASN A 184 -5.82 16.09 6.53
N GLY A 185 -6.36 16.55 5.40
CA GLY A 185 -5.83 17.67 4.64
C GLY A 185 -4.44 17.45 4.03
N GLY A 186 -3.98 16.20 3.90
CA GLY A 186 -2.70 15.92 3.24
C GLY A 186 -1.47 16.19 4.09
N CYS A 187 -1.60 16.36 5.41
CA CYS A 187 -0.48 16.77 6.27
C CYS A 187 0.56 15.66 6.55
N GLY A 188 0.35 14.44 6.05
CA GLY A 188 1.21 13.28 6.28
C GLY A 188 0.93 12.51 7.57
N TYR A 189 -0.10 12.89 8.33
CA TYR A 189 -0.53 12.20 9.55
C TYR A 189 -2.03 11.94 9.50
N VAL A 190 -2.43 10.67 9.66
CA VAL A 190 -3.84 10.25 9.75
C VAL A 190 -4.04 9.60 11.11
N LYS A 191 -5.06 10.04 11.85
CA LYS A 191 -5.39 9.46 13.16
C LYS A 191 -5.79 7.99 12.95
N LYS A 192 -5.18 7.08 13.73
CA LYS A 192 -5.64 5.68 13.76
C LYS A 192 -7.10 5.63 14.26
N PRO A 193 -7.93 4.71 13.75
CA PRO A 193 -9.21 4.39 14.37
C PRO A 193 -9.03 3.93 15.82
N ASP A 194 -10.04 4.15 16.64
CA ASP A 194 -9.94 3.87 18.08
C ASP A 194 -9.63 2.39 18.37
N PHE A 195 -10.16 1.45 17.58
CA PHE A 195 -9.86 0.02 17.72
C PHE A 195 -8.40 -0.39 17.44
N LEU A 196 -7.58 0.50 16.86
CA LEU A 196 -6.13 0.33 16.69
C LEU A 196 -5.30 1.11 17.72
N MET A 197 -5.96 1.76 18.69
CA MET A 197 -5.31 2.56 19.74
C MET A 197 -5.62 2.03 21.14
N GLN A 198 -6.73 1.30 21.31
CA GLN A 198 -7.16 0.76 22.59
C GLN A 198 -7.85 -0.60 22.41
N THR A 199 -7.92 -1.34 23.51
CA THR A 199 -8.75 -2.55 23.58
C THR A 199 -10.21 -2.20 23.31
N CYS A 200 -10.89 -3.03 22.52
CA CYS A 200 -12.30 -2.86 22.19
C CYS A 200 -13.18 -2.98 23.45
N PRO A 201 -14.44 -2.46 23.42
CA PRO A 201 -15.35 -2.52 24.57
C PRO A 201 -15.64 -3.94 25.09
N ASP A 202 -15.52 -4.96 24.24
CA ASP A 202 -15.68 -6.38 24.59
C ASP A 202 -14.42 -7.01 25.22
N GLY A 203 -13.39 -6.21 25.49
CA GLY A 203 -12.13 -6.64 26.07
C GLY A 203 -11.15 -7.28 25.07
N LYS A 204 -11.50 -7.35 23.78
CA LYS A 204 -10.64 -7.94 22.75
C LYS A 204 -9.80 -6.88 22.05
N VAL A 205 -8.65 -7.29 21.52
CA VAL A 205 -7.85 -6.46 20.61
C VAL A 205 -8.32 -6.73 19.19
N PHE A 206 -8.33 -5.70 18.35
CA PHE A 206 -8.71 -5.84 16.95
C PHE A 206 -7.86 -6.90 16.22
N ASP A 207 -8.53 -7.71 15.41
CA ASP A 207 -7.92 -8.70 14.53
C ASP A 207 -8.46 -8.48 13.11
N SER A 208 -7.57 -8.20 12.16
CA SER A 208 -7.94 -7.99 10.76
C SER A 208 -8.44 -9.25 10.06
N LYS A 209 -8.26 -10.43 10.67
CA LYS A 209 -8.75 -11.72 10.16
C LYS A 209 -10.06 -12.17 10.78
N ALA A 210 -10.54 -11.48 11.82
CA ALA A 210 -11.79 -11.84 12.47
C ALA A 210 -12.97 -11.62 11.52
N ASP A 211 -13.98 -12.49 11.64
CA ASP A 211 -15.26 -12.29 10.98
C ASP A 211 -16.02 -11.18 11.73
N LEU A 212 -15.89 -9.96 11.21
CA LEU A 212 -16.48 -8.75 11.77
C LEU A 212 -17.80 -8.44 11.06
N PRO A 213 -18.82 -7.92 11.78
CA PRO A 213 -20.05 -7.51 11.12
C PRO A 213 -19.80 -6.34 10.17
N VAL A 214 -20.58 -6.29 9.10
CA VAL A 214 -20.60 -5.15 8.18
C VAL A 214 -21.06 -3.90 8.94
N LYS A 215 -20.24 -2.85 8.91
CA LYS A 215 -20.55 -1.55 9.56
C LYS A 215 -21.23 -0.57 8.61
N ALA A 216 -20.89 -0.64 7.33
CA ALA A 216 -21.45 0.23 6.30
C ALA A 216 -21.41 -0.47 4.95
N THR A 217 -22.37 -0.19 4.07
CA THR A 217 -22.28 -0.56 2.66
C THR A 217 -22.02 0.69 1.82
N LEU A 218 -20.86 0.75 1.16
CA LEU A 218 -20.56 1.80 0.20
C LEU A 218 -21.08 1.39 -1.18
N LYS A 219 -22.09 2.09 -1.68
CA LYS A 219 -22.50 2.01 -3.09
C LYS A 219 -21.76 3.06 -3.90
N VAL A 220 -21.17 2.61 -5.01
CA VAL A 220 -20.44 3.45 -5.95
C VAL A 220 -21.07 3.27 -7.32
N LYS A 221 -21.69 4.34 -7.84
CA LYS A 221 -22.15 4.38 -9.22
C LYS A 221 -21.18 5.15 -10.09
N VAL A 222 -20.75 4.54 -11.19
CA VAL A 222 -19.87 5.12 -12.20
C VAL A 222 -20.76 5.55 -13.37
N TYR A 223 -20.93 6.86 -13.56
CA TYR A 223 -21.81 7.39 -14.61
C TYR A 223 -21.08 7.48 -15.94
N MET A 224 -20.09 8.37 -16.02
CA MET A 224 -19.39 8.70 -17.25
C MET A 224 -17.99 9.22 -16.98
N GLY A 225 -17.14 9.23 -18.00
CA GLY A 225 -15.81 9.83 -17.96
C GLY A 225 -15.67 10.93 -19.01
N GLU A 226 -14.83 11.92 -18.74
CA GLU A 226 -14.48 12.93 -19.74
C GLU A 226 -13.07 13.48 -19.53
N GLY A 227 -12.55 14.15 -20.57
CA GLY A 227 -11.34 14.96 -20.50
C GLY A 227 -10.11 14.36 -21.20
N TRP A 228 -10.14 13.08 -21.58
CA TRP A 228 -9.00 12.45 -22.27
C TRP A 228 -8.63 13.15 -23.58
N GLN A 229 -9.62 13.50 -24.41
CA GLN A 229 -9.39 14.22 -25.68
C GLN A 229 -8.74 15.61 -25.52
N LYS A 230 -8.73 16.18 -24.31
CA LYS A 230 -8.10 17.48 -24.01
C LYS A 230 -6.65 17.32 -23.54
N ASP A 231 -6.34 16.20 -22.90
CA ASP A 231 -5.04 15.95 -22.28
C ASP A 231 -4.14 15.05 -23.15
N PHE A 232 -4.74 14.24 -24.03
CA PHE A 232 -4.06 13.28 -24.89
C PHE A 232 -4.30 13.56 -26.38
N LYS A 233 -3.36 13.12 -27.21
CA LYS A 233 -3.55 13.12 -28.67
C LYS A 233 -4.61 12.09 -29.04
N GLN A 234 -5.30 12.31 -30.17
CA GLN A 234 -6.29 11.34 -30.67
C GLN A 234 -5.68 9.96 -30.93
N THR A 235 -4.39 9.88 -31.23
CA THR A 235 -3.69 8.62 -31.49
C THR A 235 -3.00 8.04 -30.25
N HIS A 236 -3.38 8.49 -29.05
CA HIS A 236 -2.66 8.11 -27.83
C HIS A 236 -2.97 6.70 -27.37
N PHE A 237 -4.25 6.34 -27.38
CA PHE A 237 -4.75 5.02 -27.02
C PHE A 237 -4.79 4.18 -28.29
N ASP A 238 -5.74 4.48 -29.18
CA ASP A 238 -5.81 3.84 -30.49
C ASP A 238 -5.27 4.72 -31.62
N SER A 239 -4.64 4.08 -32.61
CA SER A 239 -4.11 4.80 -33.77
C SER A 239 -5.19 5.23 -34.77
N TYR A 240 -6.33 4.53 -34.81
CA TYR A 240 -7.32 4.67 -35.88
C TYR A 240 -8.79 4.75 -35.39
N SER A 241 -9.03 4.52 -34.11
CA SER A 241 -10.35 4.59 -33.46
C SER A 241 -10.28 5.50 -32.23
N PRO A 242 -11.43 5.94 -31.69
CA PRO A 242 -11.51 6.36 -30.30
C PRO A 242 -11.27 5.18 -29.33
N PRO A 243 -10.95 5.44 -28.06
CA PRO A 243 -10.61 4.42 -27.07
C PRO A 243 -11.81 3.60 -26.56
N ASP A 244 -11.52 2.37 -26.15
CA ASP A 244 -12.46 1.42 -25.54
C ASP A 244 -12.33 1.40 -24.01
N PHE A 245 -12.84 2.43 -23.32
CA PHE A 245 -12.61 2.58 -21.89
C PHE A 245 -13.50 1.71 -21.00
N TYR A 246 -12.90 1.15 -19.95
CA TYR A 246 -13.59 0.53 -18.81
C TYR A 246 -13.01 0.99 -17.48
N VAL A 247 -13.78 0.87 -16.39
CA VAL A 247 -13.38 1.29 -15.05
C VAL A 247 -13.28 0.10 -14.12
N LYS A 248 -12.13 -0.07 -13.48
CA LYS A 248 -11.95 -0.92 -12.30
C LYS A 248 -12.25 -0.11 -11.04
N VAL A 249 -13.18 -0.57 -10.23
CA VAL A 249 -13.55 0.03 -8.94
C VAL A 249 -13.43 -1.02 -7.85
N GLY A 250 -12.81 -0.67 -6.73
CA GLY A 250 -12.72 -1.61 -5.63
C GLY A 250 -12.19 -1.01 -4.34
N ILE A 251 -12.03 -1.87 -3.35
CA ILE A 251 -11.64 -1.50 -2.00
C ILE A 251 -10.28 -2.14 -1.70
N ALA A 252 -9.37 -1.35 -1.15
CA ALA A 252 -8.21 -1.84 -0.43
C ALA A 252 -8.42 -1.57 1.06
N GLY A 253 -8.14 -2.57 1.89
CA GLY A 253 -8.56 -2.56 3.28
C GLY A 253 -8.09 -3.79 4.04
N VAL A 254 -8.90 -4.21 5.01
CA VAL A 254 -8.79 -5.56 5.57
C VAL A 254 -9.11 -6.61 4.49
N PRO A 255 -8.63 -7.85 4.61
CA PRO A 255 -8.81 -8.87 3.58
C PRO A 255 -10.27 -9.14 3.20
N LEU A 256 -11.18 -9.16 4.19
CA LEU A 256 -12.61 -9.41 3.95
C LEU A 256 -13.29 -8.31 3.12
N ASP A 257 -12.78 -7.08 3.19
CA ASP A 257 -13.31 -5.93 2.45
C ASP A 257 -12.61 -5.78 1.08
N SER A 258 -11.46 -6.43 0.88
CA SER A 258 -10.57 -6.23 -0.27
C SER A 258 -11.13 -6.89 -1.53
N VAL A 259 -11.55 -6.08 -2.49
CA VAL A 259 -12.17 -6.58 -3.71
C VAL A 259 -12.10 -5.57 -4.85
N MET A 260 -11.82 -6.04 -6.06
CA MET A 260 -11.92 -5.25 -7.29
C MET A 260 -13.06 -5.76 -8.18
N ARG A 261 -13.78 -4.83 -8.79
CA ARG A 261 -14.84 -5.04 -9.79
C ARG A 261 -14.51 -4.20 -11.02
N LYS A 262 -15.08 -4.55 -12.17
CA LYS A 262 -14.93 -3.76 -13.39
C LYS A 262 -16.27 -3.54 -14.07
N THR A 263 -16.42 -2.39 -14.72
CA THR A 263 -17.50 -2.13 -15.66
C THR A 263 -17.28 -2.93 -16.94
N LYS A 264 -18.28 -2.96 -17.81
CA LYS A 264 -18.09 -3.24 -19.23
C LYS A 264 -17.27 -2.12 -19.87
N ALA A 265 -16.55 -2.47 -20.95
CA ALA A 265 -15.95 -1.47 -21.80
C ALA A 265 -17.04 -0.75 -22.60
N VAL A 266 -16.83 0.55 -22.79
CA VAL A 266 -17.61 1.37 -23.72
C VAL A 266 -16.71 1.61 -24.91
N GLU A 267 -17.08 0.99 -26.03
CA GLU A 267 -16.29 1.00 -27.25
C GLU A 267 -16.36 2.36 -27.97
N ASP A 268 -15.30 2.72 -28.68
CA ASP A 268 -15.20 3.86 -29.58
C ASP A 268 -15.66 5.21 -28.98
N SER A 269 -15.27 5.53 -27.73
CA SER A 269 -15.71 6.77 -27.08
C SER A 269 -14.68 7.49 -26.20
N TRP A 270 -14.40 8.75 -26.53
CA TRP A 270 -13.66 9.70 -25.67
C TRP A 270 -14.43 10.22 -24.46
N VAL A 271 -15.75 9.95 -24.41
CA VAL A 271 -16.67 10.37 -23.34
C VAL A 271 -17.55 9.16 -22.96
N PRO A 272 -16.94 8.10 -22.41
CA PRO A 272 -17.64 6.85 -22.12
C PRO A 272 -18.73 7.07 -21.07
N VAL A 273 -19.89 6.41 -21.24
CA VAL A 273 -21.02 6.40 -20.31
C VAL A 273 -21.26 4.96 -19.88
N TRP A 274 -20.91 4.63 -18.64
CA TRP A 274 -20.98 3.27 -18.10
C TRP A 274 -22.31 2.99 -17.39
N GLU A 275 -22.79 3.94 -16.56
CA GLU A 275 -24.03 3.80 -15.77
C GLU A 275 -24.09 2.53 -14.88
N GLU A 276 -22.94 2.05 -14.40
CA GLU A 276 -22.85 0.83 -13.59
C GLU A 276 -22.66 1.14 -12.09
N GLU A 277 -23.32 0.36 -11.23
CA GLU A 277 -23.27 0.50 -9.78
C GLU A 277 -22.66 -0.74 -9.12
N PHE A 278 -21.81 -0.51 -8.12
CA PHE A 278 -21.18 -1.54 -7.30
C PHE A 278 -21.50 -1.30 -5.83
N ALA A 279 -21.80 -2.36 -5.09
CA ALA A 279 -21.99 -2.32 -3.64
C ALA A 279 -20.83 -3.05 -2.94
N PHE A 280 -20.22 -2.36 -1.98
CA PHE A 280 -19.12 -2.87 -1.18
C PHE A 280 -19.54 -2.90 0.30
N PRO A 281 -19.89 -4.07 0.86
CA PRO A 281 -20.08 -4.20 2.30
C PRO A 281 -18.71 -4.08 2.99
N LEU A 282 -18.60 -3.19 3.97
CA LEU A 282 -17.35 -2.86 4.67
C LEU A 282 -17.46 -3.21 6.15
N THR A 283 -16.56 -4.07 6.61
CA THR A 283 -16.37 -4.39 8.03
C THR A 283 -15.51 -3.35 8.73
N VAL A 284 -14.55 -2.74 8.02
CA VAL A 284 -13.63 -1.73 8.57
C VAL A 284 -13.49 -0.51 7.63
N PRO A 285 -14.59 0.26 7.41
CA PRO A 285 -14.58 1.44 6.55
C PRO A 285 -13.59 2.53 6.99
N GLU A 286 -13.21 2.56 8.28
CA GLU A 286 -12.35 3.61 8.85
C GLU A 286 -10.91 3.60 8.31
N ILE A 287 -10.44 2.47 7.76
CA ILE A 287 -9.11 2.36 7.12
C ILE A 287 -9.20 1.99 5.64
N ALA A 288 -10.40 1.78 5.11
CA ALA A 288 -10.60 1.39 3.73
C ALA A 288 -10.26 2.54 2.75
N VAL A 289 -9.71 2.17 1.60
CA VAL A 289 -9.38 3.08 0.49
C VAL A 289 -10.11 2.59 -0.76
N LEU A 290 -10.97 3.45 -1.31
CA LEU A 290 -11.58 3.25 -2.61
C LEU A 290 -10.52 3.43 -3.69
N ARG A 291 -10.33 2.42 -4.53
CA ARG A 291 -9.50 2.42 -5.72
C ARG A 291 -10.37 2.56 -6.95
N VAL A 292 -9.97 3.46 -7.85
CA VAL A 292 -10.57 3.63 -9.16
C VAL A 292 -9.43 3.67 -10.17
N GLU A 293 -9.49 2.79 -11.17
CA GLU A 293 -8.56 2.78 -12.31
C GLU A 293 -9.37 2.74 -13.59
N VAL A 294 -9.07 3.62 -14.55
CA VAL A 294 -9.62 3.57 -15.90
C VAL A 294 -8.55 2.99 -16.80
N HIS A 295 -8.96 2.04 -17.62
CA HIS A 295 -8.13 1.36 -18.59
C HIS A 295 -8.83 1.40 -19.94
N GLU A 296 -8.05 1.39 -21.00
CA GLU A 296 -8.48 1.25 -22.38
C GLU A 296 -8.22 -0.20 -22.80
N GLN A 297 -9.18 -0.83 -23.46
CA GLN A 297 -9.14 -2.26 -23.75
C GLN A 297 -8.48 -2.53 -25.12
N ASP A 298 -7.21 -2.93 -25.12
CA ASP A 298 -6.49 -3.34 -26.33
C ASP A 298 -6.43 -4.88 -26.46
N VAL A 299 -6.20 -5.36 -27.68
CA VAL A 299 -6.01 -6.77 -28.04
C VAL A 299 -4.82 -7.40 -27.31
N ASN A 300 -3.78 -6.61 -27.01
CA ASN A 300 -2.55 -7.10 -26.37
C ASN A 300 -2.50 -6.80 -24.86
N GLU A 301 -2.34 -5.54 -24.50
CA GLU A 301 -2.22 -5.06 -23.12
C GLU A 301 -3.02 -3.77 -23.01
N ASP A 302 -3.98 -3.75 -22.07
CA ASP A 302 -4.83 -2.60 -21.82
C ASP A 302 -4.01 -1.34 -21.53
N ASP A 303 -4.31 -0.22 -22.18
CA ASP A 303 -3.64 1.04 -21.92
C ASP A 303 -4.18 1.77 -20.69
N PHE A 304 -3.31 2.44 -19.95
CA PHE A 304 -3.69 3.13 -18.72
C PHE A 304 -4.37 4.48 -18.98
N GLY A 305 -5.66 4.57 -18.65
CA GLY A 305 -6.46 5.78 -18.76
C GLY A 305 -6.40 6.71 -17.53
N GLY A 306 -5.98 6.20 -16.37
CA GLY A 306 -5.84 7.01 -15.15
C GLY A 306 -6.23 6.29 -13.87
N GLN A 307 -5.83 6.82 -12.72
CA GLN A 307 -6.20 6.26 -11.42
C GLN A 307 -6.57 7.33 -10.39
N THR A 308 -7.34 6.94 -9.39
CA THR A 308 -7.38 7.65 -8.11
C THR A 308 -7.57 6.66 -6.97
N ALA A 309 -7.01 7.01 -5.81
CA ALA A 309 -7.28 6.35 -4.54
C ALA A 309 -7.83 7.39 -3.55
N LEU A 310 -8.89 7.02 -2.83
CA LEU A 310 -9.66 7.91 -1.95
C LEU A 310 -9.96 7.22 -0.61
N PRO A 311 -9.67 7.84 0.55
CA PRO A 311 -10.05 7.29 1.85
C PRO A 311 -11.57 7.20 1.97
N VAL A 312 -12.09 6.01 2.25
CA VAL A 312 -13.55 5.77 2.32
C VAL A 312 -14.18 6.65 3.40
N ALA A 313 -13.53 6.76 4.56
CA ALA A 313 -14.00 7.57 5.69
C ALA A 313 -14.16 9.07 5.38
N GLU A 314 -13.53 9.59 4.31
CA GLU A 314 -13.62 10.99 3.91
C GLU A 314 -14.42 11.22 2.62
N LEU A 315 -15.00 10.15 2.04
CA LEU A 315 -15.85 10.29 0.86
C LEU A 315 -17.11 11.12 1.19
N ARG A 316 -17.41 12.08 0.33
CA ARG A 316 -18.61 12.91 0.44
C ARG A 316 -19.75 12.28 -0.37
N PRO A 317 -20.91 11.98 0.24
CA PRO A 317 -22.04 11.40 -0.48
C PRO A 317 -22.55 12.26 -1.65
N GLY A 318 -23.32 11.62 -2.54
CA GLY A 318 -23.91 12.23 -3.73
C GLY A 318 -22.99 12.20 -4.94
N ILE A 319 -23.39 12.91 -6.00
CA ILE A 319 -22.68 12.94 -7.29
C ILE A 319 -21.46 13.86 -7.20
N ARG A 320 -20.30 13.36 -7.63
CA ARG A 320 -18.99 14.02 -7.56
C ARG A 320 -18.23 13.83 -8.88
N ALA A 321 -17.59 14.89 -9.35
CA ALA A 321 -16.57 14.79 -10.38
C ALA A 321 -15.23 14.41 -9.72
N VAL A 322 -14.73 13.22 -10.02
CA VAL A 322 -13.55 12.62 -9.42
C VAL A 322 -12.36 12.75 -10.37
N PRO A 323 -11.35 13.58 -10.07
CA PRO A 323 -10.19 13.73 -10.95
C PRO A 323 -9.33 12.47 -10.97
N LEU A 324 -8.76 12.18 -12.13
CA LEU A 324 -7.80 11.09 -12.30
C LEU A 324 -6.36 11.60 -12.34
N PHE A 325 -5.44 10.67 -12.09
CA PHE A 325 -4.00 10.88 -12.00
C PHE A 325 -3.28 9.89 -12.92
N ASP A 326 -2.10 10.28 -13.40
CA ASP A 326 -1.24 9.41 -14.19
C ASP A 326 -0.60 8.30 -13.32
N HIS A 327 0.19 7.44 -13.95
CA HIS A 327 0.90 6.34 -13.26
C HIS A 327 1.91 6.84 -12.21
N LYS A 328 2.38 8.09 -12.30
CA LYS A 328 3.29 8.74 -11.35
C LYS A 328 2.54 9.40 -10.18
N GLY A 329 1.22 9.38 -10.19
CA GLY A 329 0.39 10.07 -9.20
C GLY A 329 0.28 11.58 -9.43
N LEU A 330 0.58 12.06 -10.64
CA LEU A 330 0.38 13.45 -11.04
C LEU A 330 -1.03 13.64 -11.60
N LYS A 331 -1.70 14.71 -11.16
CA LYS A 331 -3.09 14.98 -11.55
C LYS A 331 -3.16 15.31 -13.04
N PHE A 332 -4.09 14.70 -13.76
CA PHE A 332 -4.45 15.15 -15.11
C PHE A 332 -5.09 16.52 -15.09
N LYS A 333 -5.00 17.26 -16.19
CA LYS A 333 -5.51 18.64 -16.28
C LYS A 333 -7.04 18.63 -16.41
N SER A 334 -7.56 17.73 -17.24
CA SER A 334 -8.97 17.70 -17.62
C SER A 334 -9.67 16.38 -17.28
N VAL A 335 -8.93 15.28 -17.16
CA VAL A 335 -9.50 13.93 -16.99
C VAL A 335 -10.18 13.74 -15.64
N LYS A 336 -11.44 13.31 -15.67
CA LYS A 336 -12.25 13.00 -14.49
C LYS A 336 -13.38 12.02 -14.79
N VAL A 337 -13.86 11.34 -13.76
CA VAL A 337 -15.01 10.43 -13.80
C VAL A 337 -16.13 11.00 -12.94
N LEU A 338 -17.35 11.02 -13.45
CA LEU A 338 -18.54 11.37 -12.69
C LEU A 338 -19.02 10.12 -11.93
N MET A 339 -19.04 10.19 -10.61
CA MET A 339 -19.41 9.07 -9.74
C MET A 339 -20.39 9.52 -8.66
N SER A 340 -21.23 8.63 -8.13
CA SER A 340 -21.94 8.88 -6.87
C SER A 340 -21.51 7.93 -5.78
N PHE A 341 -21.53 8.43 -4.55
CA PHE A 341 -21.26 7.68 -3.34
C PHE A 341 -22.49 7.71 -2.43
N GLU A 342 -22.95 6.54 -2.02
CA GLU A 342 -24.02 6.37 -1.04
C GLU A 342 -23.54 5.41 0.05
N PHE A 343 -23.75 5.79 1.31
CA PHE A 343 -23.48 4.94 2.46
C PHE A 343 -24.82 4.46 3.01
N ALA A 344 -25.04 3.15 3.02
CA ALA A 344 -26.22 2.49 3.56
C ALA A 344 -25.90 1.73 4.84
#